data_AF-A0A938H7P8-F1
#
_entry.id   AF-A0A938H7P8-F1
#
_cell.length_a   1.000
_cell.length_b   1.000
_cell.length_c   1.000
_cell.angle_alpha   90.00
_cell.angle_beta   90.00
_cell.angle_gamma   90.00
#
_symmetry.space_group_name_H-M   'P 1'
#
loop_
_entity.id
_entity.type
_entity.pdbx_description
1 polymer ?
#
loop_
_entity_poly.entity_id
_entity_poly.type
_entity_poly.pdbx_seq_one_letter_code
_entity_poly.pdbx_strand_id
1 'polypeptide(L)'
;MRRRACPSLRKRFVCRTLGFGPKRQKELPSVDLRELNLHSIPTCFMTSKPPNNLWGIRMAIFWIVGIQGGVMANAHDRMIPDLALEKGLDSLTLEARCSGAVHRVDPPCWWSGMQDSSLQLLVYWKALTQEQQKRSDGISTVQWRLNSSREGVRLLSSRSAGSKDAPYYWLNLAFEREAWTKSSSTRWLNIECRIDSSSPWKLAILYPLHPRHSDQGTGFKGAGLTPQDLVYLVMPDRFANGNPSNDKMPGMRDSLVNRGSDIARHGGDLKGIVQHLDYLQELGVTALWLNPVLENDVAKESYHGYAATDLYRVDARLGNNMEYRDLVRACASKGIKVIMDVVHNHWGITHPLLAKPVDSGWVHRWPAFTRSNY
;
A
#
# COMPACT_ATOMS: atom_id res chain seq x y z
N MET A 1 -26.50 35.19 -50.88
CA MET A 1 -25.32 36.10 -50.90
C MET A 1 -24.69 36.19 -49.50
N ARG A 2 -23.41 36.55 -49.45
CA ARG A 2 -22.46 36.64 -48.31
C ARG A 2 -23.01 36.80 -46.87
N ARG A 3 -22.47 35.97 -45.96
CA ARG A 3 -22.43 36.20 -44.50
C ARG A 3 -21.67 37.50 -44.17
N ARG A 4 -22.02 38.21 -43.09
CA ARG A 4 -21.18 39.23 -42.45
C ARG A 4 -20.69 38.74 -41.09
N ALA A 5 -19.50 39.19 -40.69
CA ALA A 5 -18.72 38.64 -39.58
C ALA A 5 -18.90 39.39 -38.25
N CYS A 6 -18.51 38.72 -37.17
CA CYS A 6 -18.47 39.25 -35.80
C CYS A 6 -17.16 40.06 -35.55
N PRO A 7 -17.17 41.19 -34.82
CA PRO A 7 -15.95 41.86 -34.36
C PRO A 7 -15.30 41.13 -33.18
N SER A 8 -13.99 40.91 -33.25
CA SER A 8 -13.24 40.27 -32.15
C SER A 8 -12.57 41.28 -31.23
N LEU A 9 -12.76 41.13 -29.91
CA LEU A 9 -11.96 41.83 -28.89
C LEU A 9 -10.77 40.96 -28.48
N ARG A 10 -9.59 41.25 -29.04
CA ARG A 10 -8.31 40.66 -28.59
C ARG A 10 -7.69 41.53 -27.49
N LYS A 11 -7.71 41.05 -26.23
CA LYS A 11 -6.76 41.56 -25.20
C LYS A 11 -5.39 40.92 -25.45
N ARG A 12 -4.36 41.74 -25.64
CA ARG A 12 -2.96 41.29 -25.77
C ARG A 12 -2.40 41.01 -24.38
N PHE A 13 -1.89 39.80 -24.15
CA PHE A 13 -0.88 39.56 -23.11
C PHE A 13 0.50 39.65 -23.75
N VAL A 14 1.38 40.46 -23.16
CA VAL A 14 2.78 40.60 -23.60
C VAL A 14 3.63 39.71 -22.70
N CYS A 15 4.10 38.58 -23.22
CA CYS A 15 5.11 37.78 -22.55
C CYS A 15 6.50 38.32 -22.90
N ARG A 16 7.26 38.82 -21.92
CA ARG A 16 8.67 39.15 -22.10
C ARG A 16 9.50 37.88 -21.99
N THR A 17 10.06 37.42 -23.10
CA THR A 17 11.09 36.39 -23.10
C THR A 17 12.46 37.01 -22.78
N LEU A 18 13.09 36.58 -21.69
CA LEU A 18 14.53 36.75 -21.49
C LEU A 18 15.24 35.61 -22.21
N GLY A 19 16.11 35.95 -23.16
CA GLY A 19 16.78 34.97 -24.01
C GLY A 19 18.09 34.46 -23.42
N PHE A 20 18.38 33.17 -23.65
CA PHE A 20 19.73 32.62 -23.65
C PHE A 20 19.94 31.78 -24.92
N GLY A 21 21.17 31.80 -25.44
CA GLY A 21 21.54 31.28 -26.76
C GLY A 21 21.69 29.76 -26.89
N PRO A 22 22.02 29.26 -28.10
CA PRO A 22 21.59 27.94 -28.54
C PRO A 22 22.69 26.85 -28.47
N LYS A 23 22.31 25.61 -28.15
CA LYS A 23 23.06 24.39 -28.53
C LYS A 23 22.15 23.20 -28.91
N ARG A 24 22.15 22.86 -30.20
CA ARG A 24 21.87 21.56 -30.83
C ARG A 24 20.57 20.83 -30.46
N GLN A 25 19.53 21.02 -31.29
CA GLN A 25 18.55 19.96 -31.56
C GLN A 25 19.12 18.98 -32.61
N LYS A 26 18.83 17.68 -32.46
CA LYS A 26 18.96 16.69 -33.54
C LYS A 26 17.57 16.45 -34.12
N GLU A 27 17.48 16.44 -35.45
CA GLU A 27 16.23 16.13 -36.15
C GLU A 27 15.90 14.63 -36.06
N LEU A 28 14.61 14.32 -36.03
CA LEU A 28 14.05 12.99 -36.25
C LEU A 28 13.10 13.07 -37.46
N PRO A 29 13.05 12.04 -38.33
CA PRO A 29 12.35 12.13 -39.60
C PRO A 29 10.82 12.16 -39.43
N SER A 30 10.16 12.94 -40.29
CA SER A 30 8.71 13.03 -40.40
C SER A 30 8.10 11.77 -41.04
N VAL A 31 6.97 11.29 -40.49
CA VAL A 31 6.13 10.25 -41.12
C VAL A 31 4.93 10.92 -41.78
N ASP A 32 4.65 10.55 -43.03
CA ASP A 32 3.51 11.06 -43.81
C ASP A 32 2.20 10.36 -43.40
N LEU A 33 1.10 11.11 -43.34
CA LEU A 33 -0.24 10.65 -42.96
C LEU A 33 -1.19 10.71 -44.17
N ARG A 34 -0.83 9.98 -45.23
CA ARG A 34 -1.61 9.89 -46.47
C ARG A 34 -1.67 8.48 -47.06
N GLU A 35 -2.24 7.52 -46.34
CA GLU A 35 -3.00 6.42 -46.96
C GLU A 35 -4.19 6.03 -46.07
N LEU A 36 -5.30 6.74 -46.26
CA LEU A 36 -6.63 6.24 -45.89
C LEU A 36 -7.18 5.49 -47.10
N ASN A 37 -7.54 4.21 -46.94
CA ASN A 37 -8.36 3.51 -47.92
C ASN A 37 -9.58 2.88 -47.25
N LEU A 38 -10.75 3.20 -47.79
CA LEU A 38 -12.08 2.85 -47.25
C LEU A 38 -12.69 1.74 -48.11
N HIS A 39 -13.17 0.67 -47.46
CA HIS A 39 -14.20 -0.33 -47.83
C HIS A 39 -13.91 -1.57 -46.94
N SER A 40 -14.85 -2.27 -46.31
CA SER A 40 -16.22 -2.63 -46.72
C SER A 40 -17.16 -2.83 -45.52
N ILE A 41 -18.47 -2.85 -45.76
CA ILE A 41 -19.55 -3.13 -44.78
C ILE A 41 -19.84 -4.65 -44.75
N PRO A 42 -20.26 -5.22 -43.60
CA PRO A 42 -21.58 -5.87 -43.56
C PRO A 42 -22.45 -5.50 -42.34
N THR A 43 -23.77 -5.60 -42.53
CA THR A 43 -24.87 -5.23 -41.62
C THR A 43 -25.36 -6.33 -40.67
N CYS A 44 -25.67 -5.99 -39.40
CA CYS A 44 -26.78 -6.48 -38.53
C CYS A 44 -26.55 -5.97 -37.08
N PHE A 45 -27.54 -5.75 -36.17
CA PHE A 45 -28.99 -6.02 -36.16
C PHE A 45 -29.75 -4.92 -35.35
N MET A 46 -31.01 -4.69 -35.72
CA MET A 46 -32.19 -4.11 -35.02
C MET A 46 -32.12 -3.19 -33.77
N THR A 47 -32.97 -2.16 -33.82
CA THR A 47 -33.51 -1.33 -32.74
C THR A 47 -34.87 -1.83 -32.20
N SER A 48 -35.21 -1.62 -30.93
CA SER A 48 -36.55 -1.14 -30.47
C SER A 48 -36.74 -1.05 -28.93
N LYS A 49 -37.75 -0.27 -28.52
CA LYS A 49 -38.35 -0.04 -27.17
C LYS A 49 -39.80 0.42 -27.41
N PRO A 50 -40.70 0.50 -26.40
CA PRO A 50 -41.12 -0.44 -25.34
C PRO A 50 -42.65 -0.76 -25.55
N PRO A 51 -43.58 -1.07 -24.59
CA PRO A 51 -43.85 -0.38 -23.29
C PRO A 51 -44.40 -1.21 -22.07
N ASN A 52 -44.39 -0.57 -20.88
CA ASN A 52 -45.39 -0.53 -19.79
C ASN A 52 -46.04 -1.80 -19.13
N ASN A 53 -45.85 -1.99 -17.80
CA ASN A 53 -46.81 -1.64 -16.69
C ASN A 53 -46.76 -2.55 -15.43
N LEU A 54 -46.94 -1.93 -14.23
CA LEU A 54 -47.53 -2.41 -12.94
C LEU A 54 -47.14 -3.83 -12.43
N TRP A 55 -46.74 -4.11 -11.19
CA TRP A 55 -47.13 -3.67 -9.83
C TRP A 55 -45.86 -3.49 -8.94
N GLY A 56 -45.86 -3.16 -7.63
CA GLY A 56 -46.90 -2.95 -6.61
C GLY A 56 -46.31 -2.48 -5.26
N ILE A 57 -47.08 -2.58 -4.15
CA ILE A 57 -46.73 -2.09 -2.79
C ILE A 57 -46.68 -3.25 -1.77
N ARG A 58 -45.72 -3.24 -0.83
CA ARG A 58 -45.99 -3.53 0.61
C ARG A 58 -44.84 -3.15 1.56
N MET A 59 -45.17 -2.31 2.56
CA MET A 59 -44.46 -2.23 3.83
C MET A 59 -44.89 -3.38 4.77
N ALA A 60 -44.05 -3.71 5.74
CA ALA A 60 -44.47 -4.31 7.00
C ALA A 60 -43.57 -3.82 8.15
N ILE A 61 -44.20 -3.37 9.25
CA ILE A 61 -43.58 -2.93 10.50
C ILE A 61 -43.90 -3.99 11.56
N PHE A 62 -42.98 -4.32 12.46
CA PHE A 62 -43.31 -4.98 13.73
C PHE A 62 -42.41 -4.53 14.91
N TRP A 63 -42.85 -4.85 16.12
CA TRP A 63 -42.58 -4.09 17.36
C TRP A 63 -41.77 -4.88 18.43
N ILE A 64 -40.94 -4.12 19.16
CA ILE A 64 -40.52 -4.11 20.60
C ILE A 64 -40.90 -5.27 21.56
N VAL A 65 -40.06 -5.44 22.62
CA VAL A 65 -40.18 -6.19 23.91
C VAL A 65 -39.46 -7.56 23.92
N GLY A 66 -38.68 -7.99 24.94
CA GLY A 66 -38.14 -7.32 26.14
C GLY A 66 -38.02 -8.22 27.41
N ILE A 67 -36.85 -8.22 28.06
CA ILE A 67 -36.58 -8.49 29.52
C ILE A 67 -36.39 -9.96 30.04
N GLN A 68 -35.25 -10.17 30.76
CA GLN A 68 -34.85 -11.21 31.77
C GLN A 68 -34.96 -12.72 31.41
N GLY A 69 -34.13 -13.66 31.92
CA GLY A 69 -32.94 -13.61 32.78
C GLY A 69 -32.84 -14.87 33.69
N GLY A 70 -31.78 -15.70 33.60
CA GLY A 70 -31.64 -16.88 34.48
C GLY A 70 -30.58 -17.93 34.08
N VAL A 71 -29.67 -18.22 35.00
CA VAL A 71 -28.46 -19.08 34.93
C VAL A 71 -28.74 -20.59 34.66
N MET A 72 -27.90 -21.23 33.84
CA MET A 72 -27.38 -22.61 34.06
C MET A 72 -26.10 -22.84 33.22
N ALA A 73 -25.17 -23.65 33.73
CA ALA A 73 -23.87 -23.90 33.08
C ALA A 73 -23.77 -25.32 32.51
N ASN A 74 -23.23 -25.47 31.28
CA ASN A 74 -22.12 -26.38 30.93
C ASN A 74 -21.94 -26.59 29.40
N ALA A 75 -20.68 -26.89 29.05
CA ALA A 75 -20.22 -27.72 27.91
C ALA A 75 -20.43 -27.28 26.44
N HIS A 76 -19.26 -27.06 25.81
CA HIS A 76 -18.87 -27.44 24.43
C HIS A 76 -19.50 -26.80 23.18
N ASP A 77 -18.58 -26.50 22.24
CA ASP A 77 -18.72 -26.32 20.79
C ASP A 77 -19.94 -25.56 20.25
N ARG A 78 -19.78 -24.24 20.05
CA ARG A 78 -20.53 -23.50 19.02
C ARG A 78 -19.64 -22.53 18.24
N MET A 79 -19.86 -22.56 16.93
CA MET A 79 -19.25 -21.69 15.92
C MET A 79 -19.51 -20.21 16.24
N ILE A 80 -18.51 -19.35 15.97
CA ILE A 80 -18.73 -17.90 15.97
C ILE A 80 -19.61 -17.56 14.76
N PRO A 81 -20.73 -16.81 14.90
CA PRO A 81 -21.67 -16.61 13.80
C PRO A 81 -21.16 -15.64 12.72
N ASP A 82 -21.49 -15.93 11.47
CA ASP A 82 -21.44 -14.97 10.36
C ASP A 82 -22.45 -13.84 10.59
N LEU A 83 -21.97 -12.67 11.05
CA LEU A 83 -22.69 -11.38 11.00
C LEU A 83 -21.74 -10.21 11.31
N ALA A 84 -20.82 -9.93 10.38
CA ALA A 84 -19.94 -8.76 10.41
C ALA A 84 -19.98 -8.01 9.07
N LEU A 85 -21.14 -7.39 8.79
CA LEU A 85 -21.34 -6.54 7.61
C LEU A 85 -20.88 -5.10 7.92
N GLU A 86 -19.90 -4.63 7.16
CA GLU A 86 -19.64 -3.21 6.86
C GLU A 86 -19.69 -2.18 8.01
N LYS A 87 -18.70 -2.23 8.92
CA LYS A 87 -18.05 -1.04 9.51
C LYS A 87 -16.83 -1.48 10.33
N GLY A 88 -15.68 -0.83 10.13
CA GLY A 88 -14.45 -1.11 10.89
C GLY A 88 -13.73 -2.40 10.46
N LEU A 89 -13.13 -2.40 9.27
CA LEU A 89 -12.01 -3.30 9.00
C LEU A 89 -10.81 -2.79 9.80
N ASP A 90 -10.71 -3.15 11.08
CA ASP A 90 -9.55 -2.80 11.91
C ASP A 90 -8.27 -3.36 11.29
N SER A 91 -7.16 -2.61 11.36
CA SER A 91 -5.82 -3.05 10.94
C SER A 91 -5.42 -4.42 11.52
N LEU A 92 -5.94 -4.74 12.71
CA LEU A 92 -5.90 -6.05 13.38
C LEU A 92 -6.30 -7.26 12.52
N THR A 93 -6.98 -7.04 11.39
CA THR A 93 -7.44 -8.09 10.45
C THR A 93 -6.66 -8.17 9.14
N LEU A 94 -5.77 -7.20 8.86
CA LEU A 94 -5.05 -7.08 7.59
C LEU A 94 -3.54 -7.32 7.71
N GLU A 95 -2.99 -7.41 8.92
CA GLU A 95 -1.56 -7.55 9.16
C GLU A 95 -1.27 -8.72 10.12
N ALA A 96 -0.07 -9.28 10.02
CA ALA A 96 0.38 -10.41 10.82
C ALA A 96 0.47 -10.06 12.30
N ARG A 97 -0.02 -10.97 13.16
CA ARG A 97 0.08 -10.83 14.61
C ARG A 97 1.30 -11.57 15.11
N CYS A 98 2.32 -10.85 15.55
CA CYS A 98 3.54 -11.40 16.11
C CYS A 98 3.44 -11.62 17.63
N SER A 99 4.12 -12.65 18.14
CA SER A 99 4.06 -13.04 19.55
C SER A 99 5.42 -13.44 20.13
N GLY A 100 5.56 -13.28 21.45
CA GLY A 100 6.77 -13.62 22.19
C GLY A 100 7.95 -12.73 21.82
N ALA A 101 8.98 -13.33 21.20
CA ALA A 101 10.17 -12.62 20.76
C ALA A 101 10.02 -12.02 19.35
N VAL A 102 9.11 -12.50 18.50
CA VAL A 102 8.84 -11.83 17.22
C VAL A 102 8.05 -10.56 17.48
N HIS A 103 8.42 -9.46 16.80
CA HIS A 103 7.72 -8.18 16.94
C HIS A 103 7.33 -7.51 15.62
N ARG A 104 7.85 -8.00 14.48
CA ARG A 104 7.50 -7.56 13.12
C ARG A 104 7.82 -8.68 12.13
N VAL A 105 7.11 -8.71 11.02
CA VAL A 105 7.44 -9.50 9.84
C VAL A 105 7.18 -8.67 8.59
N ASP A 106 8.11 -8.69 7.64
CA ASP A 106 8.00 -8.03 6.34
C ASP A 106 7.98 -9.07 5.20
N PRO A 107 7.06 -8.99 4.23
CA PRO A 107 5.82 -8.18 4.27
C PRO A 107 4.90 -8.59 5.44
N PRO A 108 4.01 -7.69 5.91
CA PRO A 108 3.12 -7.97 7.04
C PRO A 108 1.91 -8.83 6.67
N CYS A 109 1.61 -9.01 5.38
CA CYS A 109 0.52 -9.84 4.87
C CYS A 109 0.83 -10.31 3.46
N TRP A 110 0.08 -11.28 2.94
CA TRP A 110 0.16 -11.68 1.53
C TRP A 110 -1.21 -11.99 0.93
N TRP A 111 -1.22 -12.36 -0.36
CA TRP A 111 -2.44 -12.70 -1.09
C TRP A 111 -2.35 -14.08 -1.75
N SER A 112 -3.45 -14.83 -1.73
CA SER A 112 -3.58 -16.07 -2.50
C SER A 112 -3.65 -15.78 -4.00
N GLY A 113 -3.19 -16.71 -4.84
CA GLY A 113 -3.34 -16.58 -6.30
C GLY A 113 -2.55 -15.42 -6.92
N MET A 114 -1.41 -15.02 -6.32
CA MET A 114 -0.43 -14.16 -7.01
C MET A 114 0.26 -14.95 -8.16
N GLN A 115 1.04 -14.28 -9.00
CA GLN A 115 1.70 -14.97 -10.12
C GLN A 115 2.89 -15.84 -9.66
N ASP A 116 3.68 -15.33 -8.71
CA ASP A 116 4.78 -16.05 -8.08
C ASP A 116 4.27 -16.79 -6.84
N SER A 117 4.39 -18.11 -6.83
CA SER A 117 3.97 -19.00 -5.73
C SER A 117 5.04 -19.18 -4.65
N SER A 118 6.01 -18.28 -4.56
CA SER A 118 6.99 -18.19 -3.48
C SER A 118 6.82 -16.90 -2.66
N LEU A 119 7.24 -16.93 -1.41
CA LEU A 119 7.24 -15.77 -0.51
C LEU A 119 8.42 -15.86 0.45
N GLN A 120 9.26 -14.82 0.47
CA GLN A 120 10.32 -14.67 1.45
C GLN A 120 9.89 -13.66 2.52
N LEU A 121 9.91 -14.09 3.78
CA LEU A 121 9.61 -13.25 4.93
C LEU A 121 10.90 -12.86 5.66
N LEU A 122 11.05 -11.58 5.98
CA LEU A 122 12.03 -11.07 6.94
C LEU A 122 11.35 -10.95 8.31
N VAL A 123 11.71 -11.83 9.24
CA VAL A 123 11.14 -11.86 10.60
C VAL A 123 12.05 -11.12 11.57
N TYR A 124 11.50 -10.13 12.27
CA TYR A 124 12.21 -9.30 13.24
C TYR A 124 12.03 -9.88 14.65
N TRP A 125 13.15 -10.26 15.24
CA TRP A 125 13.25 -10.91 16.55
C TRP A 125 13.73 -9.90 17.60
N LYS A 126 13.22 -9.96 18.82
CA LYS A 126 13.79 -9.22 19.96
C LYS A 126 15.06 -9.93 20.40
N ALA A 127 16.17 -9.21 20.51
CA ALA A 127 17.43 -9.79 20.98
C ALA A 127 17.20 -10.59 22.29
N LEU A 128 17.68 -11.84 22.30
CA LEU A 128 17.57 -12.73 23.45
C LEU A 128 18.24 -12.09 24.67
N THR A 129 17.68 -12.30 25.87
CA THR A 129 18.34 -11.84 27.10
C THR A 129 19.68 -12.54 27.28
N GLN A 130 20.61 -11.96 28.05
CA GLN A 130 21.93 -12.56 28.30
C GLN A 130 21.85 -13.98 28.89
N GLU A 131 20.77 -14.31 29.61
CA GLU A 131 20.54 -15.66 30.14
C GLU A 131 20.04 -16.64 29.07
N GLN A 132 19.21 -16.18 28.13
CA GLN A 132 18.79 -16.96 26.98
C GLN A 132 19.97 -17.21 26.02
N GLN A 133 20.80 -16.18 25.79
CA GLN A 133 22.04 -16.29 25.01
C GLN A 133 23.08 -17.25 25.62
N LYS A 134 23.00 -17.56 26.92
CA LYS A 134 23.82 -18.58 27.61
C LYS A 134 23.24 -19.99 27.53
N ARG A 135 21.97 -20.15 27.11
CA ARG A 135 21.27 -21.44 27.00
C ARG A 135 21.06 -21.89 25.56
N SER A 136 21.08 -20.97 24.60
CA SER A 136 21.15 -21.27 23.17
C SER A 136 22.59 -21.12 22.67
N ASP A 137 23.00 -21.92 21.69
CA ASP A 137 24.28 -21.74 20.96
C ASP A 137 24.20 -20.54 19.98
N GLY A 138 23.73 -19.40 20.48
CA GLY A 138 23.39 -18.20 19.71
C GLY A 138 21.99 -18.21 19.08
N ILE A 139 21.70 -17.16 18.31
CA ILE A 139 20.46 -16.98 17.51
C ILE A 139 20.30 -18.11 16.46
N SER A 140 21.40 -18.78 16.11
CA SER A 140 21.51 -19.90 15.18
C SER A 140 20.64 -21.13 15.48
N THR A 141 20.13 -21.31 16.71
CA THR A 141 19.43 -22.56 17.10
C THR A 141 17.92 -22.55 16.87
N VAL A 142 17.29 -21.38 16.65
CA VAL A 142 15.83 -21.28 16.57
C VAL A 142 15.29 -22.01 15.35
N GLN A 143 14.45 -23.01 15.59
CA GLN A 143 13.78 -23.80 14.56
C GLN A 143 12.39 -23.24 14.29
N TRP A 144 11.99 -23.31 13.02
CA TRP A 144 10.72 -22.77 12.52
C TRP A 144 9.89 -23.86 11.85
N ARG A 145 8.57 -23.79 11.96
CA ARG A 145 7.63 -24.63 11.19
C ARG A 145 6.33 -23.91 10.88
N LEU A 146 5.59 -24.45 9.91
CA LEU A 146 4.17 -24.20 9.75
C LEU A 146 3.40 -25.29 10.48
N ASN A 147 2.41 -24.92 11.29
CA ASN A 147 1.45 -25.85 11.90
C ASN A 147 0.25 -26.15 10.95
N SER A 148 0.29 -25.65 9.72
CA SER A 148 -0.80 -25.67 8.74
C SER A 148 -0.50 -26.60 7.55
N SER A 149 -0.19 -27.89 7.82
CA SER A 149 0.01 -28.91 6.77
C SER A 149 -1.22 -29.14 5.88
N ARG A 150 -2.40 -28.65 6.29
CA ARG A 150 -3.66 -28.69 5.54
C ARG A 150 -3.88 -27.51 4.60
N GLU A 151 -3.04 -26.48 4.67
CA GLU A 151 -3.15 -25.30 3.80
C GLU A 151 -2.20 -25.34 2.60
N GLY A 152 -1.51 -26.47 2.37
CA GLY A 152 -0.54 -26.70 1.28
C GLY A 152 0.49 -25.58 1.07
N VAL A 153 0.85 -24.90 2.17
CA VAL A 153 1.99 -23.98 2.24
C VAL A 153 3.13 -24.74 2.88
N ARG A 154 4.31 -24.73 2.25
CA ARG A 154 5.52 -25.38 2.75
C ARG A 154 6.55 -24.34 3.15
N LEU A 155 7.15 -24.51 4.32
CA LEU A 155 8.39 -23.82 4.69
C LEU A 155 9.54 -24.55 4.01
N LEU A 156 10.09 -23.96 2.95
CA LEU A 156 11.22 -24.54 2.20
C LEU A 156 12.54 -24.42 2.97
N SER A 157 12.75 -23.29 3.66
CA SER A 157 13.91 -23.08 4.50
C SER A 157 13.69 -21.97 5.51
N SER A 158 14.42 -22.05 6.63
CA SER A 158 14.59 -20.96 7.58
C SER A 158 16.08 -20.79 7.86
N ARG A 159 16.57 -19.54 7.94
CA ARG A 159 17.95 -19.23 8.32
C ARG A 159 18.00 -17.95 9.13
N SER A 160 18.92 -17.85 10.10
CA SER A 160 19.29 -16.56 10.68
C SER A 160 19.93 -15.68 9.60
N ALA A 161 19.73 -14.38 9.69
CA ALA A 161 20.31 -13.43 8.75
C ALA A 161 21.77 -13.11 9.08
N GLY A 162 22.69 -13.37 8.15
CA GLY A 162 23.93 -12.61 7.92
C GLY A 162 24.97 -12.49 9.03
N SER A 163 24.66 -11.78 10.12
CA SER A 163 25.62 -11.46 11.19
C SER A 163 25.30 -12.17 12.50
N LYS A 164 26.34 -12.39 13.32
CA LYS A 164 26.28 -13.14 14.59
C LYS A 164 25.25 -12.57 15.60
N ASP A 165 24.91 -11.30 15.45
CA ASP A 165 24.01 -10.55 16.33
C ASP A 165 22.80 -9.93 15.58
N ALA A 166 22.61 -10.26 14.29
CA ALA A 166 21.49 -9.75 13.51
C ALA A 166 20.16 -10.32 14.05
N PRO A 167 19.22 -9.47 14.48
CA PRO A 167 17.98 -9.89 15.11
C PRO A 167 16.92 -10.33 14.08
N TYR A 168 17.32 -11.06 13.03
CA TYR A 168 16.44 -11.39 11.90
C TYR A 168 16.53 -12.84 11.45
N TYR A 169 15.41 -13.37 10.95
CA TYR A 169 15.35 -14.64 10.22
C TYR A 169 14.74 -14.45 8.85
N TRP A 170 15.27 -15.19 7.89
CA TRP A 170 14.65 -15.39 6.58
C TRP A 170 13.83 -16.68 6.59
N LEU A 171 12.53 -16.58 6.34
CA LEU A 171 11.66 -17.74 6.11
C LEU A 171 11.24 -17.77 4.63
N ASN A 172 11.54 -18.87 3.94
CA ASN A 172 11.16 -19.03 2.53
C ASN A 172 9.98 -20.00 2.44
N LEU A 173 8.85 -19.49 1.99
CA LEU A 173 7.59 -20.21 1.84
C LEU A 173 7.34 -20.51 0.36
N ALA A 174 6.71 -21.65 0.09
CA ALA A 174 6.15 -21.97 -1.22
C ALA A 174 4.70 -22.46 -1.07
N PHE A 175 3.86 -22.06 -2.02
CA PHE A 175 2.44 -22.40 -2.06
C PHE A 175 2.17 -23.44 -3.15
N GLU A 176 1.60 -24.58 -2.79
CA GLU A 176 1.19 -25.62 -3.73
C GLU A 176 -0.04 -25.18 -4.53
N ARG A 177 -0.29 -25.73 -5.72
CA ARG A 177 -1.36 -25.22 -6.62
C ARG A 177 -2.73 -25.11 -5.94
N GLU A 178 -3.13 -26.13 -5.19
CA GLU A 178 -4.44 -26.19 -4.52
C GLU A 178 -4.53 -25.16 -3.37
N ALA A 179 -3.48 -25.11 -2.55
CA ALA A 179 -3.26 -24.07 -1.53
C ALA A 179 -3.21 -22.65 -2.07
N TRP A 180 -2.75 -22.49 -3.30
CA TRP A 180 -2.57 -21.22 -3.98
C TRP A 180 -3.82 -20.76 -4.73
N THR A 181 -4.84 -21.61 -4.85
CA THR A 181 -6.10 -21.25 -5.51
C THR A 181 -6.79 -20.06 -4.84
N LYS A 182 -7.65 -19.42 -5.63
CA LYS A 182 -8.41 -18.24 -5.24
C LYS A 182 -9.31 -18.56 -4.06
N SER A 183 -9.14 -17.83 -2.95
CA SER A 183 -10.04 -17.90 -1.80
C SER A 183 -11.11 -16.80 -1.89
N SER A 184 -12.26 -17.01 -1.26
CA SER A 184 -13.24 -15.96 -0.97
C SER A 184 -12.97 -15.23 0.35
N SER A 185 -12.16 -15.81 1.24
CA SER A 185 -11.89 -15.31 2.60
C SER A 185 -10.39 -15.34 2.96
N THR A 186 -10.00 -14.58 3.99
CA THR A 186 -8.63 -14.57 4.53
C THR A 186 -8.32 -15.89 5.23
N ARG A 187 -7.22 -16.53 4.85
CA ARG A 187 -6.63 -17.68 5.58
C ARG A 187 -5.50 -17.22 6.48
N TRP A 188 -5.11 -18.04 7.45
CA TRP A 188 -4.18 -17.65 8.51
C TRP A 188 -3.13 -18.73 8.75
N LEU A 189 -1.89 -18.45 8.35
CA LEU A 189 -0.77 -19.36 8.52
C LEU A 189 -0.23 -19.26 9.95
N ASN A 190 -0.27 -20.37 10.68
CA ASN A 190 0.34 -20.50 11.99
C ASN A 190 1.84 -20.82 11.84
N ILE A 191 2.67 -19.79 11.92
CA ILE A 191 4.13 -19.91 11.94
C ILE A 191 4.57 -20.05 13.41
N GLU A 192 5.19 -21.19 13.71
CA GLU A 192 5.66 -21.52 15.06
C GLU A 192 7.19 -21.56 15.10
N CYS A 193 7.73 -21.20 16.26
CA CYS A 193 9.16 -21.32 16.54
C CYS A 193 9.41 -22.11 17.83
N ARG A 194 10.62 -22.67 17.97
CA ARG A 194 11.19 -23.12 19.24
C ARG A 194 12.68 -22.80 19.28
N ILE A 195 13.21 -22.54 20.48
CA ILE A 195 14.61 -22.10 20.66
C ILE A 195 15.61 -23.23 20.35
N ASP A 196 15.21 -24.46 20.63
CA ASP A 196 16.02 -25.67 20.55
C ASP A 196 15.11 -26.91 20.46
N SER A 197 15.69 -28.11 20.32
CA SER A 197 14.93 -29.35 20.15
C SER A 197 14.16 -29.83 21.39
N SER A 198 14.52 -29.38 22.60
CA SER A 198 13.84 -29.68 23.87
C SER A 198 12.73 -28.67 24.20
N SER A 199 12.84 -27.44 23.69
CA SER A 199 11.82 -26.41 23.81
C SER A 199 10.49 -26.80 23.11
N PRO A 200 9.32 -26.53 23.71
CA PRO A 200 8.04 -26.71 23.05
C PRO A 200 7.87 -25.69 21.91
N TRP A 201 7.16 -26.10 20.85
CA TRP A 201 6.72 -25.20 19.79
C TRP A 201 5.76 -24.15 20.33
N LYS A 202 5.93 -22.89 19.91
CA LYS A 202 5.07 -21.77 20.26
C LYS A 202 4.69 -20.99 19.01
N LEU A 203 3.44 -20.55 18.93
CA LEU A 203 3.00 -19.60 17.91
C LEU A 203 3.83 -18.32 18.02
N ALA A 204 4.43 -17.93 16.90
CA ALA A 204 5.32 -16.79 16.78
C ALA A 204 4.75 -15.72 15.84
N ILE A 205 4.06 -16.16 14.79
CA ILE A 205 3.36 -15.30 13.83
C ILE A 205 2.05 -15.98 13.40
N LEU A 206 0.94 -15.26 13.55
CA LEU A 206 -0.33 -15.56 12.90
C LEU A 206 -0.41 -14.70 11.64
N TYR A 207 -0.13 -15.29 10.47
CA TYR A 207 0.15 -14.55 9.23
C TYR A 207 -1.02 -14.61 8.23
N PRO A 208 -1.62 -13.47 7.83
CA PRO A 208 -2.78 -13.47 6.93
C PRO A 208 -2.41 -13.68 5.46
N LEU A 209 -3.22 -14.50 4.79
CA LEU A 209 -3.23 -14.72 3.36
C LEU A 209 -4.60 -14.33 2.79
N HIS A 210 -4.68 -13.12 2.25
CA HIS A 210 -5.92 -12.49 1.80
C HIS A 210 -6.39 -12.95 0.42
N PRO A 211 -7.70 -12.90 0.15
CA PRO A 211 -8.22 -13.04 -1.21
C PRO A 211 -7.91 -11.78 -2.04
N ARG A 212 -7.70 -11.92 -3.36
CA ARG A 212 -7.44 -10.77 -4.24
C ARG A 212 -8.74 -10.12 -4.70
N HIS A 213 -8.77 -8.78 -4.80
CA HIS A 213 -9.92 -8.04 -5.33
C HIS A 213 -10.35 -8.48 -6.74
N SER A 214 -9.40 -8.87 -7.60
CA SER A 214 -9.67 -9.43 -8.94
C SER A 214 -10.47 -10.73 -8.93
N ASP A 215 -10.44 -11.45 -7.81
CA ASP A 215 -11.05 -12.77 -7.65
C ASP A 215 -12.43 -12.68 -6.99
N GLN A 216 -12.72 -11.54 -6.35
CA GLN A 216 -14.01 -11.15 -5.78
C GLN A 216 -14.94 -10.51 -6.83
N GLY A 217 -14.65 -10.64 -8.13
CA GLY A 217 -15.45 -10.05 -9.22
C GLY A 217 -15.45 -8.52 -9.30
N THR A 218 -14.78 -7.80 -8.38
CA THR A 218 -14.85 -6.33 -8.23
C THR A 218 -14.26 -5.50 -9.37
N GLY A 219 -13.73 -6.12 -10.43
CA GLY A 219 -13.13 -5.43 -11.58
C GLY A 219 -11.80 -4.71 -11.30
N PHE A 220 -11.38 -4.60 -10.03
CA PHE A 220 -10.16 -3.92 -9.59
C PHE A 220 -8.89 -4.68 -10.00
N LYS A 221 -8.55 -4.59 -11.29
CA LYS A 221 -7.19 -4.80 -11.80
C LYS A 221 -6.47 -3.45 -11.81
N GLY A 222 -5.16 -3.45 -11.54
CA GLY A 222 -4.35 -2.25 -11.68
C GLY A 222 -4.41 -1.75 -13.12
N ALA A 223 -5.14 -0.66 -13.36
CA ALA A 223 -5.21 -0.03 -14.66
C ALA A 223 -3.90 0.73 -14.89
N GLY A 224 -3.12 0.28 -15.86
CA GLY A 224 -1.92 1.01 -16.30
C GLY A 224 -2.26 2.42 -16.79
N LEU A 225 -1.24 3.28 -16.84
CA LEU A 225 -1.36 4.55 -17.53
C LEU A 225 -1.50 4.32 -19.04
N THR A 226 -2.21 5.23 -19.67
CA THR A 226 -2.54 5.27 -21.09
C THR A 226 -2.23 6.67 -21.64
N PRO A 227 -2.03 6.85 -22.96
CA PRO A 227 -1.83 8.18 -23.54
C PRO A 227 -3.00 9.17 -23.34
N GLN A 228 -4.15 8.68 -22.87
CA GLN A 228 -5.33 9.49 -22.54
C GLN A 228 -5.29 10.06 -21.12
N ASP A 229 -4.35 9.63 -20.26
CA ASP A 229 -4.35 10.05 -18.86
C ASP A 229 -3.72 11.42 -18.63
N LEU A 230 -4.45 12.29 -17.90
CA LEU A 230 -3.89 13.51 -17.33
C LEU A 230 -3.33 13.19 -15.94
N VAL A 231 -2.00 13.12 -15.84
CA VAL A 231 -1.27 12.92 -14.58
C VAL A 231 -1.08 14.24 -13.86
N TYR A 232 -1.50 14.31 -12.60
CA TYR A 232 -1.26 15.45 -11.70
C TYR A 232 -0.33 15.01 -10.57
N LEU A 233 0.79 15.72 -10.39
CA LEU A 233 1.75 15.47 -9.31
C LEU A 233 1.40 16.27 -8.06
N VAL A 234 1.35 15.58 -6.91
CA VAL A 234 1.12 16.15 -5.59
C VAL A 234 2.28 15.81 -4.66
N MET A 235 2.83 16.82 -4.00
CA MET A 235 3.60 16.66 -2.77
C MET A 235 2.61 16.72 -1.60
N PRO A 236 2.32 15.60 -0.88
CA PRO A 236 1.23 15.56 0.10
C PRO A 236 1.34 16.67 1.15
N ASP A 237 2.53 16.86 1.73
CA ASP A 237 2.83 17.88 2.75
C ASP A 237 2.50 19.32 2.31
N ARG A 238 2.44 19.61 0.99
CA ARG A 238 2.25 20.96 0.44
C ARG A 238 0.90 21.19 -0.24
N PHE A 239 0.08 20.16 -0.42
CA PHE A 239 -1.16 20.27 -1.19
C PHE A 239 -2.32 20.84 -0.36
N ALA A 240 -2.75 20.11 0.66
CA ALA A 240 -3.83 20.53 1.55
C ALA A 240 -3.71 19.86 2.92
N ASN A 241 -3.91 20.63 3.99
CA ASN A 241 -4.00 20.13 5.36
C ASN A 241 -5.49 19.93 5.69
N GLY A 242 -5.92 18.68 5.79
CA GLY A 242 -7.24 18.25 6.21
C GLY A 242 -7.28 17.73 7.65
N ASN A 243 -6.13 17.55 8.31
CA ASN A 243 -6.01 17.04 9.67
C ASN A 243 -4.91 17.71 10.52
N PRO A 244 -5.07 18.96 10.99
CA PRO A 244 -4.03 19.66 11.76
C PRO A 244 -3.55 18.96 13.05
N SER A 245 -4.21 17.88 13.51
CA SER A 245 -3.76 17.08 14.64
C SER A 245 -2.63 16.10 14.31
N ASN A 246 -2.34 15.81 13.03
CA ASN A 246 -1.22 14.93 12.65
C ASN A 246 0.04 15.70 12.17
N ASP A 247 -0.05 17.02 11.94
CA ASP A 247 1.06 17.95 11.70
C ASP A 247 2.32 17.63 12.55
N LYS A 248 2.11 17.31 13.84
CA LYS A 248 3.15 16.95 14.80
C LYS A 248 2.80 15.65 15.51
N MET A 249 3.51 14.57 15.16
CA MET A 249 3.33 13.27 15.81
C MET A 249 4.35 13.06 16.95
N PRO A 250 3.90 12.74 18.18
CA PRO A 250 4.80 12.41 19.29
C PRO A 250 5.75 11.26 18.94
N GLY A 251 7.03 11.43 19.25
CA GLY A 251 8.07 10.44 18.98
C GLY A 251 8.74 10.53 17.60
N MET A 252 8.18 11.30 16.65
CA MET A 252 8.86 11.58 15.37
C MET A 252 9.91 12.68 15.53
N ARG A 253 10.99 12.59 14.75
CA ARG A 253 12.22 13.39 14.90
C ARG A 253 12.08 14.79 14.32
N ASP A 254 11.56 14.91 13.12
CA ASP A 254 11.20 16.21 12.52
C ASP A 254 9.83 16.65 13.03
N SER A 255 9.88 17.55 14.01
CA SER A 255 8.74 18.16 14.72
C SER A 255 8.49 19.63 14.29
N LEU A 256 9.25 20.13 13.31
CA LEU A 256 9.15 21.51 12.84
C LEU A 256 8.10 21.63 11.74
N VAL A 257 6.95 22.18 12.11
CA VAL A 257 5.92 22.60 11.16
C VAL A 257 5.98 24.11 11.02
N ASN A 258 6.34 24.58 9.83
CA ASN A 258 6.48 25.99 9.49
C ASN A 258 6.23 26.23 7.99
N ARG A 259 5.02 26.70 7.65
CA ARG A 259 4.64 27.06 6.27
C ARG A 259 5.44 28.20 5.65
N GLY A 260 6.16 28.99 6.45
CA GLY A 260 7.07 30.04 5.98
C GLY A 260 8.50 29.56 5.69
N SER A 261 8.76 28.24 5.74
CA SER A 261 10.08 27.66 5.48
C SER A 261 10.01 26.59 4.40
N ASP A 262 10.85 26.68 3.37
CA ASP A 262 10.85 25.75 2.25
C ASP A 262 11.21 24.31 2.65
N ILE A 263 12.00 24.16 3.72
CA ILE A 263 12.57 22.89 4.21
C ILE A 263 11.81 22.25 5.38
N ALA A 264 10.88 22.98 6.00
CA ALA A 264 10.07 22.46 7.11
C ALA A 264 8.84 21.69 6.59
N ARG A 265 8.14 21.01 7.49
CA ARG A 265 6.81 20.46 7.20
C ARG A 265 5.76 21.57 7.14
N HIS A 266 4.77 21.43 6.26
CA HIS A 266 3.67 22.38 6.07
C HIS A 266 2.31 21.81 6.48
N GLY A 267 2.27 20.52 6.86
CA GLY A 267 1.10 19.85 7.44
C GLY A 267 0.08 19.33 6.41
N GLY A 268 0.41 19.30 5.12
CA GLY A 268 -0.47 18.67 4.14
C GLY A 268 -0.51 17.15 4.30
N ASP A 269 -1.69 16.54 4.09
CA ASP A 269 -1.98 15.17 4.50
C ASP A 269 -2.94 14.44 3.53
N LEU A 270 -3.12 13.13 3.74
CA LEU A 270 -3.95 12.29 2.86
C LEU A 270 -5.43 12.68 2.91
N LYS A 271 -5.94 13.16 4.05
CA LYS A 271 -7.34 13.59 4.20
C LYS A 271 -7.58 14.93 3.48
N GLY A 272 -6.61 15.83 3.49
CA GLY A 272 -6.62 17.04 2.65
C GLY A 272 -6.67 16.70 1.17
N ILE A 273 -5.91 15.69 0.72
CA ILE A 273 -6.01 15.19 -0.67
C ILE A 273 -7.43 14.67 -0.96
N VAL A 274 -8.00 13.83 -0.08
CA VAL A 274 -9.39 13.32 -0.23
C VAL A 274 -10.41 14.46 -0.34
N GLN A 275 -10.27 15.50 0.47
CA GLN A 275 -11.17 16.68 0.48
C GLN A 275 -11.13 17.51 -0.82
N HIS A 276 -10.09 17.37 -1.63
CA HIS A 276 -9.92 18.12 -2.89
C HIS A 276 -9.95 17.24 -4.15
N LEU A 277 -10.42 15.99 -4.06
CA LEU A 277 -10.61 15.14 -5.25
C LEU A 277 -11.68 15.68 -6.21
N ASP A 278 -12.66 16.44 -5.73
CA ASP A 278 -13.64 17.13 -6.60
C ASP A 278 -12.95 18.14 -7.51
N TYR A 279 -12.08 19.01 -6.94
CA TYR A 279 -11.27 19.97 -7.70
C TYR A 279 -10.37 19.29 -8.74
N LEU A 280 -9.72 18.16 -8.38
CA LEU A 280 -8.89 17.41 -9.32
C LEU A 280 -9.74 16.78 -10.45
N GLN A 281 -10.95 16.31 -10.14
CA GLN A 281 -11.89 15.78 -11.12
C GLN A 281 -12.42 16.87 -12.07
N GLU A 282 -12.74 18.06 -11.56
CA GLU A 282 -13.15 19.24 -12.35
C GLU A 282 -12.03 19.72 -13.30
N LEU A 283 -10.77 19.63 -12.85
CA LEU A 283 -9.59 19.91 -13.68
C LEU A 283 -9.37 18.86 -14.80
N GLY A 284 -10.07 17.73 -14.75
CA GLY A 284 -9.94 16.63 -15.70
C GLY A 284 -8.79 15.66 -15.40
N VAL A 285 -8.27 15.65 -14.17
CA VAL A 285 -7.22 14.70 -13.75
C VAL A 285 -7.77 13.28 -13.76
N THR A 286 -7.06 12.35 -14.40
CA THR A 286 -7.40 10.92 -14.42
C THR A 286 -6.35 10.05 -13.71
N ALA A 287 -5.21 10.62 -13.35
CA ALA A 287 -4.18 9.94 -12.57
C ALA A 287 -3.51 10.91 -11.57
N LEU A 288 -3.44 10.51 -10.32
CA LEU A 288 -2.77 11.25 -9.24
C LEU A 288 -1.43 10.57 -8.93
N TRP A 289 -0.32 11.28 -9.14
CA TRP A 289 0.99 10.87 -8.67
C TRP A 289 1.28 11.56 -7.34
N LEU A 290 1.53 10.78 -6.30
CA LEU A 290 1.94 11.27 -4.99
C LEU A 290 3.45 11.10 -4.86
N ASN A 291 4.17 12.13 -4.39
CA ASN A 291 5.51 11.91 -3.81
C ASN A 291 5.43 10.88 -2.67
N PRO A 292 6.54 10.20 -2.30
CA PRO A 292 6.48 9.04 -1.41
C PRO A 292 5.74 9.33 -0.09
N VAL A 293 4.73 8.50 0.19
CA VAL A 293 3.88 8.61 1.40
C VAL A 293 4.35 7.72 2.56
N LEU A 294 5.39 6.93 2.33
CA LEU A 294 5.99 6.03 3.32
C LEU A 294 6.68 6.83 4.43
N GLU A 295 6.79 6.23 5.62
CA GLU A 295 7.36 6.87 6.81
C GLU A 295 8.75 7.44 6.49
N ASN A 296 8.98 8.71 6.81
CA ASN A 296 10.24 9.40 6.62
C ASN A 296 10.65 10.08 7.94
N ASP A 297 10.96 9.28 8.95
CA ASP A 297 11.32 9.75 10.29
C ASP A 297 12.80 10.15 10.40
N VAL A 298 13.18 11.13 9.60
CA VAL A 298 14.46 11.87 9.69
C VAL A 298 14.26 13.16 10.50
N ALA A 299 15.35 13.81 10.95
CA ALA A 299 15.29 14.95 11.87
C ALA A 299 15.00 16.32 11.20
N LYS A 300 15.12 16.43 9.88
CA LYS A 300 14.87 17.63 9.07
C LYS A 300 14.45 17.22 7.66
N GLU A 301 13.77 18.10 6.94
CA GLU A 301 13.41 17.92 5.52
C GLU A 301 12.52 16.69 5.25
N SER A 302 11.89 16.11 6.29
CA SER A 302 11.08 14.89 6.15
C SER A 302 9.87 15.00 5.20
N TYR A 303 9.47 16.23 4.88
CA TYR A 303 8.31 16.55 4.04
C TYR A 303 8.36 15.91 2.64
N HIS A 304 9.56 15.66 2.10
CA HIS A 304 9.73 15.22 0.71
C HIS A 304 9.50 13.71 0.49
N GLY A 305 9.37 12.90 1.55
CA GLY A 305 9.10 11.46 1.47
C GLY A 305 10.27 10.56 1.01
N TYR A 306 11.12 11.00 0.08
CA TYR A 306 12.20 10.19 -0.54
C TYR A 306 13.23 9.50 0.40
N ALA A 307 13.27 9.82 1.69
CA ALA A 307 14.22 9.24 2.65
C ALA A 307 13.54 8.21 3.60
N ALA A 308 12.84 7.22 3.03
CA ALA A 308 11.99 6.30 3.79
C ALA A 308 12.71 5.58 4.96
N THR A 309 12.06 5.52 6.12
CA THR A 309 12.48 4.86 7.36
C THR A 309 11.70 3.58 7.66
N ASP A 310 10.52 3.42 7.07
CA ASP A 310 9.74 2.18 7.06
C ASP A 310 9.07 2.00 5.68
N LEU A 311 9.31 0.87 5.02
CA LEU A 311 8.78 0.58 3.68
C LEU A 311 7.33 0.05 3.68
N TYR A 312 6.78 -0.33 4.83
CA TYR A 312 5.45 -0.93 4.97
C TYR A 312 4.46 -0.05 5.73
N ARG A 313 4.85 1.18 6.06
CA ARG A 313 4.06 2.11 6.87
C ARG A 313 3.99 3.49 6.22
N VAL A 314 2.79 4.03 6.08
CA VAL A 314 2.54 5.44 5.73
C VAL A 314 3.03 6.35 6.85
N ASP A 315 3.64 7.48 6.50
CA ASP A 315 4.10 8.47 7.47
C ASP A 315 2.95 8.97 8.35
N ALA A 316 3.11 8.87 9.67
CA ALA A 316 2.06 9.19 10.63
C ALA A 316 1.59 10.66 10.57
N ARG A 317 2.41 11.56 10.00
CA ARG A 317 2.07 12.98 9.77
C ARG A 317 1.29 13.22 8.48
N LEU A 318 1.19 12.22 7.61
CA LEU A 318 0.32 12.22 6.43
C LEU A 318 -0.99 11.45 6.68
N GLY A 319 -0.97 10.45 7.56
CA GLY A 319 -2.11 9.60 7.88
C GLY A 319 -1.66 8.20 8.29
N ASN A 320 -2.34 7.17 7.81
CA ASN A 320 -1.96 5.76 8.03
C ASN A 320 -2.30 4.86 6.83
N ASN A 321 -1.89 3.58 6.90
CA ASN A 321 -2.09 2.58 5.83
C ASN A 321 -3.57 2.47 5.37
N MET A 322 -4.51 2.62 6.29
CA MET A 322 -5.96 2.55 6.02
C MET A 322 -6.47 3.80 5.32
N GLU A 323 -6.04 4.98 5.77
CA GLU A 323 -6.35 6.26 5.11
C GLU A 323 -5.77 6.32 3.69
N TYR A 324 -4.58 5.74 3.46
CA TYR A 324 -4.01 5.64 2.12
C TYR A 324 -4.81 4.69 1.22
N ARG A 325 -5.21 3.51 1.72
CA ARG A 325 -6.11 2.60 1.02
C ARG A 325 -7.45 3.27 0.69
N ASP A 326 -7.99 4.05 1.61
CA ASP A 326 -9.30 4.69 1.45
C ASP A 326 -9.22 5.94 0.55
N LEU A 327 -8.08 6.65 0.50
CA LEU A 327 -7.74 7.61 -0.57
C LEU A 327 -7.72 6.94 -1.95
N VAL A 328 -7.04 5.80 -2.10
CA VAL A 328 -7.00 5.06 -3.39
C VAL A 328 -8.41 4.65 -3.83
N ARG A 329 -9.29 4.24 -2.90
CA ARG A 329 -10.70 3.96 -3.17
C ARG A 329 -11.50 5.20 -3.56
N ALA A 330 -11.28 6.32 -2.88
CA ALA A 330 -11.93 7.60 -3.20
C ALA A 330 -11.54 8.09 -4.60
N CYS A 331 -10.24 8.05 -4.94
CA CYS A 331 -9.74 8.31 -6.29
C CYS A 331 -10.41 7.39 -7.33
N ALA A 332 -10.42 6.08 -7.10
CA ALA A 332 -11.03 5.12 -8.02
C ALA A 332 -12.53 5.34 -8.24
N SER A 333 -13.28 5.74 -7.19
CA SER A 333 -14.70 6.10 -7.30
C SER A 333 -14.97 7.30 -8.22
N LYS A 334 -13.94 8.11 -8.47
CA LYS A 334 -13.95 9.27 -9.37
C LYS A 334 -13.30 9.03 -10.73
N GLY A 335 -12.86 7.80 -11.00
CA GLY A 335 -12.10 7.46 -12.21
C GLY A 335 -10.63 7.90 -12.19
N ILE A 336 -10.11 8.28 -11.01
CA ILE A 336 -8.73 8.73 -10.82
C ILE A 336 -7.86 7.52 -10.41
N LYS A 337 -6.84 7.22 -11.22
CA LYS A 337 -5.78 6.24 -10.91
C LYS A 337 -4.83 6.84 -9.87
N VAL A 338 -4.15 6.00 -9.08
CA VAL A 338 -3.09 6.46 -8.16
C VAL A 338 -1.76 5.84 -8.55
N ILE A 339 -0.74 6.67 -8.72
CA ILE A 339 0.65 6.30 -9.00
C ILE A 339 1.43 6.45 -7.69
N MET A 340 1.98 5.34 -7.20
CA MET A 340 2.86 5.33 -6.04
C MET A 340 4.30 5.59 -6.48
N ASP A 341 4.94 6.61 -5.89
CA ASP A 341 6.37 6.85 -6.03
C ASP A 341 7.15 5.90 -5.11
N VAL A 342 8.18 5.22 -5.65
CA VAL A 342 8.90 4.14 -4.95
C VAL A 342 10.41 4.28 -5.11
N VAL A 343 11.08 4.54 -3.99
CA VAL A 343 12.54 4.66 -3.91
C VAL A 343 13.17 3.29 -3.65
N HIS A 344 13.83 2.75 -4.66
CA HIS A 344 14.55 1.46 -4.57
C HIS A 344 16.05 1.61 -4.25
N ASN A 345 16.62 2.80 -4.48
CA ASN A 345 18.08 3.00 -4.47
C ASN A 345 18.66 3.25 -3.07
N HIS A 346 17.88 3.83 -2.15
CA HIS A 346 18.36 4.28 -0.84
C HIS A 346 17.20 4.41 0.16
N TRP A 347 17.56 4.56 1.44
CA TRP A 347 16.65 4.78 2.57
C TRP A 347 17.13 5.99 3.40
N GLY A 348 16.27 6.49 4.27
CA GLY A 348 16.65 7.52 5.26
C GLY A 348 17.65 6.97 6.27
N ILE A 349 18.56 7.84 6.74
CA ILE A 349 19.67 7.45 7.63
C ILE A 349 19.22 6.82 8.98
N THR A 350 17.96 7.02 9.36
CA THR A 350 17.30 6.48 10.55
C THR A 350 16.56 5.16 10.31
N HIS A 351 16.56 4.61 9.10
CA HIS A 351 15.93 3.32 8.77
C HIS A 351 16.56 2.17 9.61
N PRO A 352 15.77 1.31 10.28
CA PRO A 352 16.29 0.31 11.23
C PRO A 352 17.37 -0.62 10.65
N LEU A 353 17.21 -1.02 9.38
CA LEU A 353 18.16 -1.89 8.68
C LEU A 353 19.49 -1.19 8.29
N LEU A 354 19.66 0.12 8.49
CA LEU A 354 20.97 0.76 8.42
C LEU A 354 21.76 0.59 9.73
N ALA A 355 21.08 0.77 10.86
CA ALA A 355 21.66 0.64 12.20
C ALA A 355 22.00 -0.81 12.54
N LYS A 356 21.13 -1.75 12.17
CA LYS A 356 21.37 -3.20 12.26
C LYS A 356 21.03 -3.85 10.91
N PRO A 357 21.98 -3.93 9.98
CA PRO A 357 21.73 -4.57 8.69
C PRO A 357 21.51 -6.07 8.84
N VAL A 358 20.83 -6.64 7.85
CA VAL A 358 20.56 -8.08 7.74
C VAL A 358 21.87 -8.87 7.61
N ASP A 359 22.79 -8.37 6.80
CA ASP A 359 24.14 -8.90 6.56
C ASP A 359 25.12 -7.76 6.23
N SER A 360 26.40 -8.08 5.99
CA SER A 360 27.43 -7.08 5.70
C SER A 360 27.34 -6.45 4.30
N GLY A 361 26.61 -7.06 3.36
CA GLY A 361 26.38 -6.57 2.00
C GLY A 361 25.07 -5.79 1.82
N TRP A 362 24.19 -5.80 2.83
CA TRP A 362 22.84 -5.22 2.80
C TRP A 362 22.77 -3.76 2.32
N VAL A 363 23.83 -2.99 2.59
CA VAL A 363 23.98 -1.59 2.17
C VAL A 363 25.42 -1.37 1.75
N HIS A 364 25.64 -0.71 0.61
CA HIS A 364 26.98 -0.35 0.18
C HIS A 364 27.67 0.56 1.23
N ARG A 365 28.85 0.15 1.69
CA ARG A 365 29.68 0.90 2.64
C ARG A 365 31.03 1.20 2.02
N TRP A 366 31.44 2.46 2.06
CA TRP A 366 32.74 2.95 1.59
C TRP A 366 33.50 3.59 2.77
N PRO A 367 34.85 3.72 2.69
CA PRO A 367 35.65 4.33 3.77
C PRO A 367 35.31 5.79 4.09
N ALA A 368 34.70 6.50 3.14
CA ALA A 368 34.16 7.84 3.30
C ALA A 368 32.76 7.91 2.65
N PHE A 369 32.03 9.01 2.84
CA PHE A 369 30.77 9.23 2.13
C PHE A 369 31.01 9.30 0.61
N THR A 370 30.53 8.29 -0.11
CA THR A 370 30.50 8.26 -1.57
C THR A 370 29.10 8.65 -2.02
N ARG A 371 28.98 9.80 -2.67
CA ARG A 371 27.74 10.24 -3.32
C ARG A 371 27.37 9.26 -4.44
N SER A 372 26.14 8.78 -4.47
CA SER A 372 25.64 7.96 -5.57
C SER A 372 25.47 8.79 -6.85
N ASN A 373 25.39 8.10 -8.00
CA ASN A 373 25.12 8.73 -9.29
C ASN A 373 23.63 9.11 -9.34
N TYR A 374 23.32 10.40 -9.18
CA TYR A 374 21.98 10.97 -9.32
C TYR A 374 22.00 12.20 -10.22
#